data_AF-A0A1V3RFP3-F1
#
_entry.id   AF-A0A1V3RFP3-F1
#
_cell.length_a   1.000
_cell.length_b   1.000
_cell.length_c   1.000
_cell.angle_alpha   90.00
_cell.angle_beta   90.00
_cell.angle_gamma   90.00
#
_symmetry.space_group_name_H-M   'P 1'
#
loop_
_entity.id
_entity.type
_entity.pdbx_description
1 polymer ?
#
loop_
_entity_poly.entity_id
_entity_poly.type
_entity_poly.pdbx_seq_one_letter_code
_entity_poly.pdbx_strand_id
1 'polypeptide(L)'
;MKTIIKRFLLAFLLVFLVSCDPAHDIVFTNNTNSVAKVKFKLNPKFKNYRLSESITGDSIVFNLKPKDTSNLYFGIGVWDDKEIDQLCNSITSLEIENNDLKTVYKSKKTIKNILENNQEGFWWKTRIAIDIE
;
A
#
# COMPACT_ATOMS: atom_id res chain seq x y z
N MET A 1 -28.96 39.18 -13.04
CA MET A 1 -29.12 38.24 -11.90
C MET A 1 -29.26 36.78 -12.34
N LYS A 2 -30.23 36.41 -13.20
CA LYS A 2 -30.43 35.02 -13.68
C LYS A 2 -29.20 34.39 -14.36
N THR A 3 -28.43 35.15 -15.13
CA THR A 3 -27.21 34.68 -15.82
C THR A 3 -26.04 34.43 -14.87
N ILE A 4 -25.94 35.17 -13.78
CA ILE A 4 -24.90 35.01 -12.75
C ILE A 4 -25.18 33.74 -11.95
N ILE A 5 -26.44 33.52 -11.56
CA ILE A 5 -26.87 32.30 -10.85
C ILE A 5 -26.60 31.06 -11.71
N LYS A 6 -26.91 31.10 -13.02
CA LYS A 6 -26.61 29.99 -13.95
C LYS A 6 -25.11 29.68 -14.04
N ARG A 7 -24.26 30.71 -14.10
CA ARG A 7 -22.79 30.54 -14.13
C ARG A 7 -22.25 29.97 -12.81
N PHE A 8 -22.80 30.41 -11.69
CA PHE A 8 -22.42 29.90 -10.37
C PHE A 8 -22.85 28.44 -10.17
N LEU A 9 -24.05 28.09 -10.63
CA LEU A 9 -24.56 26.73 -10.57
C LEU A 9 -23.75 25.77 -11.47
N LEU A 10 -23.33 26.24 -12.64
CA LEU A 10 -22.43 25.49 -13.52
C LEU A 10 -21.04 25.31 -12.89
N ALA A 11 -20.48 26.36 -12.28
CA ALA A 11 -19.20 26.27 -11.57
C ALA A 11 -19.27 25.30 -10.38
N PHE A 12 -20.37 25.32 -9.62
CA PHE A 12 -20.62 24.37 -8.53
C PHE A 12 -20.74 22.93 -9.03
N LEU A 13 -21.43 22.71 -10.16
CA LEU A 13 -21.56 21.37 -10.75
C LEU A 13 -20.21 20.82 -11.25
N LEU A 14 -19.34 21.70 -11.78
CA LEU A 14 -18.00 21.33 -12.25
C LEU A 14 -17.10 20.84 -11.11
N VAL A 15 -17.34 21.27 -9.86
CA VAL A 15 -16.58 20.78 -8.69
C VAL A 15 -16.88 19.30 -8.38
N PHE A 16 -18.05 18.78 -8.79
CA PHE A 16 -18.38 17.35 -8.62
C PHE A 16 -17.83 16.45 -9.74
N LEU A 17 -17.24 17.01 -10.80
CA LEU A 17 -16.70 16.25 -11.94
C LEU A 17 -15.21 15.90 -11.79
N VAL A 18 -14.54 16.42 -10.75
CA VAL A 18 -13.20 15.95 -10.37
C VAL A 18 -13.35 14.71 -9.48
N SER A 19 -13.44 13.52 -10.10
CA SER A 19 -13.25 12.24 -9.41
C SER A 19 -11.77 12.13 -9.03
N CYS A 20 -11.43 12.55 -7.82
CA CYS A 20 -10.11 12.30 -7.27
C CYS A 20 -10.14 10.90 -6.64
N ASP A 21 -10.05 9.87 -7.49
CA ASP A 21 -10.04 8.51 -6.96
C ASP A 21 -8.74 8.30 -6.17
N PRO A 22 -8.83 7.80 -4.93
CA PRO A 22 -7.70 7.73 -4.02
C PRO A 22 -6.65 6.74 -4.53
N ALA A 23 -5.38 7.09 -4.31
CA ALA A 23 -4.26 6.20 -4.54
C ALA A 23 -4.40 4.93 -3.70
N HIS A 24 -4.09 3.80 -4.33
CA HIS A 24 -4.16 2.48 -3.73
C HIS A 24 -2.74 1.95 -3.53
N ASP A 25 -2.29 1.92 -2.27
CA ASP A 25 -0.88 1.68 -1.93
C ASP A 25 -0.68 0.87 -0.65
N ILE A 26 0.53 0.31 -0.52
CA ILE A 26 1.08 -0.16 0.75
C ILE A 26 2.23 0.76 1.10
N VAL A 27 2.20 1.36 2.28
CA VAL A 27 3.19 2.32 2.76
C VAL A 27 3.97 1.70 3.91
N PHE A 28 5.29 1.84 3.87
CA PHE A 28 6.21 1.42 4.92
C PHE A 28 6.87 2.65 5.51
N THR A 29 6.71 2.84 6.82
CA THR A 29 7.31 3.98 7.53
C THR A 29 8.30 3.46 8.57
N ASN A 30 9.55 3.89 8.47
CA ASN A 30 10.57 3.55 9.45
C ASN A 30 10.57 4.56 10.60
N ASN A 31 9.89 4.22 11.69
CA ASN A 31 9.84 5.06 12.88
C ASN A 31 11.04 4.88 13.80
N THR A 32 11.98 3.98 13.47
CA THR A 32 13.18 3.72 14.27
C THR A 32 14.28 4.77 14.04
N ASN A 33 15.34 4.69 14.85
CA ASN A 33 16.56 5.49 14.68
C ASN A 33 17.63 4.77 13.85
N SER A 34 17.31 3.60 13.27
CA SER A 34 18.23 2.77 12.49
C SER A 34 17.71 2.56 11.06
N VAL A 35 18.53 2.00 10.18
CA VAL A 35 18.07 1.60 8.85
C VAL A 35 17.17 0.38 9.00
N ALA A 36 16.00 0.42 8.39
CA ALA A 36 15.09 -0.71 8.30
C ALA A 36 15.05 -1.26 6.88
N LYS A 37 14.95 -2.57 6.76
CA LYS A 37 14.82 -3.29 5.50
C LYS A 37 13.53 -4.07 5.50
N VAL A 38 12.66 -3.78 4.54
CA VAL A 38 11.44 -4.55 4.28
C VAL A 38 11.65 -5.36 3.02
N LYS A 39 11.36 -6.65 3.07
CA LYS A 39 11.48 -7.55 1.92
C LYS A 39 10.25 -8.42 1.78
N PHE A 40 9.59 -8.31 0.62
CA PHE A 40 8.62 -9.31 0.17
C PHE A 40 9.34 -10.32 -0.69
N LYS A 41 9.29 -11.59 -0.30
CA LYS A 41 9.65 -12.68 -1.21
C LYS A 41 8.41 -13.11 -1.97
N LEU A 42 8.47 -13.09 -3.29
CA LEU A 42 7.33 -13.35 -4.15
C LEU A 42 7.23 -14.82 -4.52
N ASN A 43 6.01 -15.30 -4.72
CA ASN A 43 5.75 -16.64 -5.22
C ASN A 43 5.77 -16.61 -6.76
N PRO A 44 6.73 -17.29 -7.42
CA PRO A 44 6.89 -17.23 -8.88
C PRO A 44 5.70 -17.83 -9.64
N LYS A 45 4.85 -18.62 -8.97
CA LYS A 45 3.64 -19.21 -9.58
C LYS A 45 2.49 -18.22 -9.70
N PHE A 46 2.49 -17.15 -8.90
CA PHE A 46 1.41 -16.17 -8.85
C PHE A 46 1.94 -14.82 -9.33
N LYS A 47 1.62 -14.48 -10.58
CA LYS A 47 2.00 -13.19 -11.16
C LYS A 47 1.00 -12.13 -10.73
N ASN A 48 1.45 -11.17 -9.93
CA ASN A 48 0.74 -9.91 -9.73
C ASN A 48 1.42 -8.85 -10.60
N TYR A 49 0.68 -8.29 -11.56
CA TYR A 49 1.19 -7.29 -12.51
C TYR A 49 1.71 -6.04 -11.80
N ARG A 50 1.06 -5.58 -10.73
CA ARG A 50 1.48 -4.39 -9.96
C ARG A 50 2.78 -4.63 -9.20
N LEU A 51 2.95 -5.84 -8.67
CA LEU A 51 4.21 -6.23 -8.02
C LEU A 51 5.36 -6.28 -9.02
N SER A 52 5.09 -6.68 -10.27
CA SER A 52 6.10 -6.94 -11.31
C SER A 52 7.00 -5.75 -11.64
N GLU A 53 6.49 -4.52 -11.47
CA GLU A 53 7.22 -3.28 -11.74
C GLU A 53 8.29 -2.97 -10.67
N SER A 54 8.14 -3.54 -9.47
CA SER A 54 9.02 -3.29 -8.31
C SER A 54 9.93 -4.48 -7.98
N ILE A 55 9.92 -5.54 -8.80
CA ILE A 55 10.67 -6.78 -8.52
C ILE A 55 12.15 -6.60 -8.84
N THR A 56 13.00 -6.98 -7.88
CA THR A 56 14.41 -7.28 -8.12
C THR A 56 14.63 -8.78 -7.88
N GLY A 57 14.67 -9.57 -8.95
CA GLY A 57 14.81 -11.04 -8.87
C GLY A 57 13.51 -11.74 -8.48
N ASP A 58 13.48 -12.37 -7.30
CA ASP A 58 12.30 -13.06 -6.72
C ASP A 58 11.64 -12.25 -5.60
N SER A 59 12.07 -11.01 -5.39
CA SER A 59 11.73 -10.23 -4.20
C SER A 59 11.53 -8.75 -4.52
N ILE A 60 10.77 -8.06 -3.66
CA ILE A 60 10.70 -6.60 -3.59
C ILE A 60 11.40 -6.20 -2.30
N VAL A 61 12.34 -5.26 -2.37
CA VAL A 61 13.18 -4.85 -1.23
C VAL A 61 13.15 -3.33 -1.09
N PHE A 62 12.82 -2.86 0.10
CA PHE A 62 12.92 -1.46 0.50
C PHE A 62 13.98 -1.33 1.59
N ASN A 63 14.92 -0.40 1.43
CA ASN A 63 15.87 -0.01 2.47
C ASN A 63 15.52 1.41 2.90
N LEU A 64 14.89 1.53 4.06
CA LEU A 64 14.37 2.77 4.62
C LEU A 64 15.39 3.37 5.58
N LYS A 65 15.77 4.63 5.36
CA LYS A 65 16.56 5.38 6.34
C LYS A 65 15.74 5.64 7.61
N PRO A 66 16.36 6.03 8.73
CA PRO A 66 15.61 6.49 9.89
C PRO A 66 14.61 7.59 9.51
N LYS A 67 13.36 7.47 9.97
CA LYS A 67 12.26 8.41 9.68
C LYS A 67 11.87 8.54 8.20
N ASP A 68 12.23 7.54 7.41
CA ASP A 68 11.93 7.48 5.97
C ASP A 68 10.63 6.72 5.69
N THR A 69 10.05 6.98 4.53
CA THR A 69 8.83 6.34 4.05
C THR A 69 9.03 5.85 2.63
N SER A 70 8.59 4.64 2.33
CA SER A 70 8.50 4.12 0.96
C SER A 70 7.13 3.51 0.73
N ASN A 71 6.71 3.48 -0.53
CA ASN A 71 5.42 2.91 -0.90
C ASN A 71 5.54 1.92 -2.06
N LEU A 72 4.64 0.96 -2.06
CA LEU A 72 4.36 0.07 -3.16
C LEU A 72 3.01 0.49 -3.75
N TYR A 73 3.04 1.05 -4.96
CA TYR A 73 1.87 1.60 -5.61
C TYR A 73 1.12 0.54 -6.44
N PHE A 74 -0.19 0.44 -6.25
CA PHE A 74 -1.04 -0.53 -6.93
C PHE A 74 -2.07 0.13 -7.87
N GLY A 75 -2.02 1.46 -8.03
CA GLY A 75 -2.92 2.20 -8.91
C GLY A 75 -3.98 2.98 -8.13
N ILE A 76 -5.20 2.91 -8.64
CA ILE A 76 -6.41 3.49 -8.06
C ILE A 76 -7.32 2.33 -7.67
N GLY A 77 -7.87 2.34 -6.46
CA GLY A 77 -8.64 1.22 -5.95
C GLY A 77 -8.83 1.21 -4.44
N VAL A 78 -9.39 0.13 -3.93
CA VAL A 78 -9.68 -0.09 -2.51
C VAL A 78 -9.26 -1.51 -2.14
N TRP A 79 -8.60 -1.67 -1.01
CA TRP A 79 -8.22 -2.96 -0.46
C TRP A 79 -9.45 -3.69 0.06
N ASP A 80 -9.93 -4.67 -0.70
CA ASP A 80 -10.94 -5.63 -0.25
C ASP A 80 -10.31 -6.98 0.12
N ASP A 81 -11.08 -7.84 0.79
CA ASP A 81 -10.62 -9.16 1.25
C ASP A 81 -10.07 -10.02 0.11
N LYS A 82 -10.63 -9.90 -1.09
CA LYS A 82 -10.24 -10.69 -2.27
C LYS A 82 -8.90 -10.20 -2.81
N GLU A 83 -8.69 -8.89 -2.88
CA GLU A 83 -7.44 -8.29 -3.31
C GLU A 83 -6.32 -8.59 -2.32
N ILE A 84 -6.60 -8.48 -1.02
CA ILE A 84 -5.67 -8.91 0.04
C ILE A 84 -5.34 -10.40 -0.11
N ASP A 85 -6.34 -11.26 -0.34
CA ASP A 85 -6.10 -12.69 -0.53
C ASP A 85 -5.23 -13.00 -1.76
N GLN A 86 -5.44 -12.28 -2.87
CA GLN A 86 -4.64 -12.39 -4.08
C GLN A 86 -3.20 -11.93 -3.87
N LEU A 87 -3.01 -10.81 -3.16
CA LEU A 87 -1.70 -10.31 -2.77
C LEU A 87 -0.99 -11.33 -1.86
N CYS A 88 -1.67 -11.84 -0.84
CA CYS A 88 -1.13 -12.85 0.07
C CYS A 88 -0.73 -14.15 -0.64
N ASN A 89 -1.47 -14.57 -1.68
CA ASN A 89 -1.07 -15.73 -2.50
C ASN A 89 0.21 -15.47 -3.30
N SER A 90 0.49 -14.21 -3.63
CA SER A 90 1.66 -13.77 -4.39
C SER A 90 2.89 -13.57 -3.51
N ILE A 91 2.75 -13.58 -2.19
CA ILE A 91 3.83 -13.38 -1.22
C ILE A 91 4.13 -14.71 -0.51
N THR A 92 5.39 -15.14 -0.59
CA THR A 92 5.90 -16.30 0.15
C THR A 92 6.31 -15.92 1.58
N SER A 93 6.93 -14.75 1.74
CA SER A 93 7.27 -14.22 3.06
C SER A 93 7.40 -12.70 3.06
N LEU A 94 7.12 -12.10 4.21
CA LEU A 94 7.42 -10.71 4.55
C LEU A 94 8.52 -10.71 5.61
N GLU A 95 9.66 -10.12 5.30
CA GLU A 95 10.78 -9.91 6.22
C GLU A 95 10.87 -8.43 6.58
N ILE A 96 10.98 -8.13 7.88
CA ILE A 96 11.27 -6.80 8.40
C ILE A 96 12.52 -6.94 9.27
N GLU A 97 13.56 -6.19 8.93
CA GLU A 97 14.88 -6.27 9.57
C GLU A 97 15.35 -4.85 9.92
N ASN A 98 15.78 -4.65 11.16
CA ASN A 98 16.50 -3.45 11.59
C ASN A 98 17.82 -3.88 12.26
N ASN A 99 18.53 -2.95 12.91
CA ASN A 99 19.81 -3.28 13.56
C ASN A 99 19.69 -4.29 14.71
N ASP A 100 18.52 -4.36 15.36
CA ASP A 100 18.31 -5.09 16.61
C ASP A 100 17.55 -6.41 16.40
N LEU A 101 16.70 -6.48 15.38
CA LEU A 101 15.76 -7.57 15.16
C LEU A 101 15.55 -7.87 13.67
N LYS A 102 15.42 -9.16 13.38
CA LYS A 102 14.91 -9.66 12.11
C LYS A 102 13.66 -10.51 12.34
N THR A 103 12.53 -10.04 11.85
CA THR A 103 11.24 -10.76 11.91
C THR A 103 10.86 -11.27 10.53
N VAL A 104 10.48 -12.55 10.45
CA VAL A 104 10.12 -13.22 9.19
C VAL A 104 8.74 -13.85 9.30
N TYR A 105 7.77 -13.26 8.61
CA TYR A 105 6.40 -13.77 8.50
C TYR A 105 6.28 -14.66 7.26
N LYS A 106 6.05 -15.97 7.46
CA LYS A 106 5.92 -16.96 6.37
C LYS A 106 4.49 -17.48 6.17
N SER A 107 3.66 -17.37 7.19
CA SER A 107 2.29 -17.86 7.13
C SER A 107 1.42 -16.88 6.35
N LYS A 108 0.70 -17.38 5.34
CA LYS A 108 -0.31 -16.59 4.60
C LYS A 108 -1.30 -15.93 5.56
N LYS A 109 -1.75 -16.65 6.59
CA LYS A 109 -2.67 -16.12 7.60
C LYS A 109 -2.06 -14.95 8.37
N THR A 110 -0.80 -15.05 8.75
CA THR A 110 -0.12 -13.97 9.48
C THR A 110 0.10 -12.76 8.60
N ILE A 111 0.52 -12.94 7.34
CA ILE A 111 0.68 -11.84 6.38
C ILE A 111 -0.67 -11.17 6.12
N LYS A 112 -1.74 -11.95 5.90
CA LYS A 112 -3.11 -11.45 5.74
C LYS A 112 -3.54 -10.60 6.93
N ASN A 113 -3.38 -11.11 8.15
CA ASN A 113 -3.69 -10.36 9.36
C ASN A 113 -2.91 -9.05 9.47
N ILE A 114 -1.62 -9.03 9.08
CA ILE A 114 -0.83 -7.80 9.06
C ILE A 114 -1.44 -6.81 8.06
N LEU A 115 -1.76 -7.24 6.85
CA LEU A 115 -2.31 -6.37 5.82
C LEU A 115 -3.69 -5.81 6.22
N GLU A 116 -4.59 -6.65 6.73
CA GLU A 116 -5.96 -6.27 7.13
C GLU A 116 -5.96 -5.32 8.34
N ASN A 117 -5.16 -5.61 9.37
CA ASN A 117 -5.14 -4.78 10.59
C ASN A 117 -4.53 -3.39 10.36
N ASN A 118 -3.81 -3.20 9.26
CA ASN A 118 -3.13 -1.95 8.92
C ASN A 118 -3.85 -1.18 7.80
N GLN A 119 -5.11 -1.51 7.50
CA GLN A 119 -5.89 -0.80 6.48
C GLN A 119 -6.40 0.57 6.94
N GLU A 120 -6.00 1.61 6.21
CA GLU A 120 -6.35 3.00 6.45
C GLU A 120 -7.28 3.58 5.36
N GLY A 121 -8.06 4.58 5.77
CA GLY A 121 -8.95 5.35 4.90
C GLY A 121 -10.28 5.71 5.59
N PHE A 122 -10.80 6.91 5.27
CA PHE A 122 -11.96 7.51 5.96
C PHE A 122 -13.29 6.85 5.60
N TRP A 123 -13.56 6.65 4.31
CA TRP A 123 -14.74 5.90 3.82
C TRP A 123 -14.36 4.60 3.13
N TRP A 124 -13.20 4.57 2.47
CA TRP A 124 -12.72 3.45 1.67
C TRP A 124 -11.31 3.09 2.12
N LYS A 125 -11.03 1.80 2.32
CA LYS A 125 -9.70 1.32 2.68
C LYS A 125 -8.81 1.38 1.45
N THR A 126 -8.00 2.41 1.35
CA THR A 126 -7.23 2.72 0.14
C THR A 126 -5.74 2.51 0.36
N ARG A 127 -5.31 2.54 1.63
CA ARG A 127 -3.92 2.40 2.04
C ARG A 127 -3.78 1.25 3.03
N ILE A 128 -2.65 0.54 2.97
CA ILE A 128 -2.17 -0.30 4.06
C ILE A 128 -0.91 0.37 4.61
N ALA A 129 -0.90 0.78 5.88
CA ALA A 129 0.21 1.49 6.51
C ALA A 129 0.94 0.59 7.50
N ILE A 130 2.17 0.18 7.17
CA ILE A 130 3.00 -0.68 8.02
C ILE A 130 4.09 0.18 8.65
N ASP A 131 3.93 0.46 9.93
CA ASP A 131 4.93 1.13 10.75
C ASP A 131 5.98 0.13 11.25
N ILE A 132 7.26 0.51 11.14
CA ILE A 132 8.40 -0.26 11.63
C ILE A 132 8.90 0.43 12.90
N GLU A 133 8.87 -0.32 14.00
CA GLU A 133 9.26 0.12 15.35
C GLU A 133 10.56 -0.52 15.83
#